data_AF-A0A0M3JDG6-F1
#
_entry.id   AF-A0A0M3JDG6-F1
#
_cell.length_a   1.000
_cell.length_b   1.000
_cell.length_c   1.000
_cell.angle_alpha   90.00
_cell.angle_beta   90.00
_cell.angle_gamma   90.00
#
_symmetry.space_group_name_H-M   'P 1'
#
loop_
_entity.id
_entity.type
_entity.pdbx_description
1 polymer ?
#
loop_
_entity_poly.entity_id
_entity_poly.type
_entity_poly.pdbx_seq_one_letter_code
_entity_poly.pdbx_strand_id
1 'polypeptide(L)' 'LKVKEECRTKLRDKLLHTVKCKDEFGKIMDYVDSLHYEDRVDYSYVYEMLKTAAIVCDVRLTDPYDWEEKSK' A
#
# COMPACT_ATOMS: atom_id res chain seq x y z
N LEU A 1 -13.46 -10.43 -10.80
CA LEU A 1 -14.30 -9.24 -11.07
C LEU A 1 -13.57 -8.41 -12.12
N LYS A 2 -14.15 -8.24 -13.31
CA LYS A 2 -13.50 -7.60 -14.47
C LYS A 2 -12.89 -6.22 -14.15
N VAL A 3 -13.62 -5.39 -13.41
CA VAL A 3 -13.16 -4.05 -13.01
C VAL A 3 -11.94 -4.12 -12.09
N LYS A 4 -11.89 -5.08 -11.15
CA LYS A 4 -10.74 -5.27 -10.26
C LYS A 4 -9.47 -5.58 -11.06
N GLU A 5 -9.54 -6.50 -12.01
CA GLU A 5 -8.40 -6.88 -12.85
C GLU A 5 -7.94 -5.73 -13.76
N GLU A 6 -8.88 -5.02 -14.39
CA GLU A 6 -8.56 -3.85 -15.22
C GLU A 6 -7.87 -2.74 -14.42
N CYS A 7 -8.32 -2.48 -13.19
CA CYS A 7 -7.71 -1.52 -12.28
C CYS A 7 -6.30 -1.93 -11.82
N ARG A 8 -6.06 -3.21 -11.55
CA ARG A 8 -4.77 -3.70 -11.05
C ARG A 8 -3.71 -3.87 -12.15
N THR A 9 -4.14 -4.01 -13.41
CA THR A 9 -3.25 -4.21 -14.55
C THR A 9 -3.08 -2.97 -15.42
N LYS A 10 -4.16 -2.49 -16.05
CA LYS A 10 -4.10 -1.45 -17.10
C LYS A 10 -4.32 -0.04 -16.59
N LEU A 11 -5.08 0.11 -15.52
CA LEU A 11 -5.47 1.41 -14.97
C LEU A 11 -4.78 1.69 -13.63
N ARG A 12 -3.76 0.91 -13.23
CA ARG A 12 -3.10 1.02 -11.93
C ARG A 12 -2.48 2.40 -11.72
N ASP A 13 -1.77 2.90 -12.73
CA ASP A 13 -1.17 4.23 -12.66
C ASP A 13 -2.23 5.33 -12.58
N LYS A 14 -3.38 5.15 -13.24
CA LYS A 14 -4.52 6.07 -13.11
C LYS A 14 -5.19 5.95 -11.74
N LEU A 15 -5.27 4.75 -11.17
CA LEU A 15 -5.85 4.52 -9.85
C LEU A 15 -5.02 5.20 -8.76
N LEU A 16 -3.70 5.14 -8.86
CA LEU A 16 -2.77 5.64 -7.85
C LEU A 16 -2.12 6.99 -8.19
N HIS A 17 -2.56 7.67 -9.26
CA HIS A 17 -1.86 8.87 -9.76
C HIS A 17 -1.73 10.01 -8.74
N THR A 18 -2.63 10.10 -7.75
CA THR A 18 -2.60 11.12 -6.69
C THR A 18 -1.84 10.68 -5.45
N VAL A 19 -1.44 9.40 -5.36
CA VAL A 19 -0.80 8.82 -4.18
C VAL A 19 0.71 8.95 -4.34
N LYS A 20 1.37 9.64 -3.40
CA LYS A 20 2.83 9.85 -3.43
C LYS A 20 3.60 8.53 -3.42
N CYS A 21 3.20 7.59 -2.56
CA CYS A 21 3.80 6.25 -2.41
C CYS A 21 3.14 5.19 -3.31
N LYS A 22 2.77 5.58 -4.54
CA LYS A 22 2.11 4.66 -5.50
C LYS A 22 2.97 3.44 -5.84
N ASP A 23 4.28 3.57 -5.81
CA ASP A 23 5.20 2.51 -6.20
C ASP A 23 5.28 1.44 -5.10
N GLU A 24 5.32 1.83 -3.83
CA GLU A 24 5.27 0.91 -2.69
C GLU A 24 3.94 0.18 -2.63
N PHE A 25 2.82 0.90 -2.80
CA PHE A 25 1.51 0.26 -2.88
C PHE A 25 1.38 -0.66 -4.10
N GLY A 26 1.97 -0.29 -5.24
CA GLY A 26 2.06 -1.13 -6.42
C GLY A 26 2.76 -2.46 -6.13
N LYS A 27 3.94 -2.40 -5.50
CA LYS A 27 4.71 -3.59 -5.08
C LYS A 27 3.96 -4.48 -4.09
N ILE A 28 3.23 -3.89 -3.14
CA ILE A 28 2.39 -4.66 -2.20
C ILE A 28 1.25 -5.35 -2.96
N MET A 29 0.59 -4.66 -3.89
CA MET A 29 -0.49 -5.26 -4.68
C MET A 29 0.02 -6.39 -5.57
N ASP A 30 1.15 -6.20 -6.25
CA ASP A 30 1.77 -7.23 -7.10
C ASP A 30 2.18 -8.45 -6.27
N TYR A 31 2.70 -8.22 -5.07
CA TYR A 31 2.99 -9.30 -4.12
C TYR A 31 1.73 -10.08 -3.73
N VAL A 32 0.68 -9.39 -3.27
CA VAL A 32 -0.58 -10.03 -2.86
C VAL A 32 -1.23 -10.78 -4.03
N ASP A 33 -1.19 -10.24 -5.23
CA ASP A 33 -1.78 -10.87 -6.41
C ASP A 33 -0.96 -12.08 -6.92
N SER A 34 0.31 -12.19 -6.53
CA SER A 34 1.17 -13.34 -6.86
C SER A 34 0.98 -14.56 -5.95
N LEU A 35 0.29 -14.41 -4.82
CA LEU A 35 0.10 -15.47 -3.84
C LEU A 35 -1.05 -16.41 -4.23
N HIS A 36 -0.84 -17.70 -3.98
CA HIS A 36 -1.87 -18.72 -3.99
C HIS A 36 -2.48 -18.88 -2.59
N TYR A 37 -3.55 -19.68 -2.49
CA TYR A 37 -4.31 -19.82 -1.25
C TYR A 37 -3.50 -20.47 -0.12
N GLU A 38 -2.64 -21.41 -0.47
CA GLU A 38 -1.76 -22.15 0.43
C GLU A 38 -0.50 -21.35 0.82
N ASP A 39 -0.20 -20.27 0.11
CA ASP A 39 1.02 -19.52 0.34
C ASP A 39 0.96 -18.76 1.67
N ARG A 40 2.06 -18.85 2.42
CA ARG A 40 2.20 -18.07 3.64
C ARG A 40 2.60 -16.63 3.29
N VAL A 41 1.80 -15.68 3.75
CA VAL A 41 2.09 -14.25 3.60
C VAL A 41 3.35 -13.87 4.39
N ASP A 42 4.28 -13.21 3.70
CA ASP A 42 5.46 -12.54 4.24
C ASP A 42 5.06 -11.14 4.73
N TYR A 43 4.57 -11.09 5.96
CA TYR A 43 4.23 -9.82 6.60
C TYR A 43 5.45 -8.94 6.83
N SER A 44 6.66 -9.50 6.97
CA SER A 44 7.88 -8.71 7.14
C SER A 44 8.12 -7.84 5.91
N TYR A 45 8.01 -8.42 4.71
CA TYR A 45 8.06 -7.67 3.46
C TYR A 45 6.99 -6.55 3.41
N VAL A 46 5.74 -6.88 3.75
CA VAL A 46 4.64 -5.90 3.73
C VAL A 46 4.93 -4.74 4.71
N TYR A 47 5.40 -5.02 5.92
CA TYR A 47 5.75 -3.98 6.89
C TYR A 47 6.91 -3.10 6.41
N GLU A 48 7.95 -3.65 5.79
CA GLU A 48 9.05 -2.86 5.25
C GLU A 48 8.61 -1.96 4.08
N MET A 49 7.68 -2.43 3.24
CA MET A 49 7.08 -1.60 2.19
C MET A 49 6.23 -0.46 2.78
N LEU A 50 5.44 -0.73 3.83
CA LEU A 50 4.65 0.32 4.50
C LEU A 50 5.54 1.37 5.19
N LYS A 51 6.65 0.95 5.82
CA LYS A 51 7.64 1.90 6.38
C LYS A 51 8.26 2.76 5.28
N THR A 52 8.61 2.15 4.15
CA THR A 52 9.15 2.88 2.98
C THR A 52 8.13 3.89 2.46
N ALA A 53 6.85 3.50 2.36
CA ALA A 53 5.77 4.38 1.93
C ALA A 53 5.60 5.58 2.86
N ALA A 54 5.73 5.38 4.19
CA ALA A 54 5.69 6.46 5.17
C ALA A 54 6.84 7.46 4.97
N ILE A 55 8.06 6.97 4.72
CA ILE A 55 9.23 7.80 4.42
C ILE A 55 9.01 8.61 3.13
N VAL A 56 8.53 7.98 2.05
CA VAL A 56 8.24 8.66 0.77
C VAL A 56 7.19 9.76 0.92
N CYS A 57 6.21 9.55 1.79
CA CYS A 57 5.16 10.54 2.08
C CYS A 57 5.59 11.62 3.08
N ASP A 58 6.78 11.52 3.68
CA ASP A 58 7.26 12.38 4.76
C ASP A 58 6.32 12.38 5.97
N VAL A 59 5.84 11.21 6.37
CA VAL A 59 4.95 11.02 7.53
C VAL A 59 5.56 10.07 8.54
N ARG A 60 5.25 10.28 9.83
CA ARG A 60 5.70 9.36 10.89
C ARG A 60 4.54 8.46 11.29
N LEU A 61 4.82 7.16 11.38
CA LEU A 61 3.83 6.17 11.82
C LEU A 61 3.41 6.33 13.30
N THR A 62 4.11 7.19 14.03
CA THR A 62 3.82 7.55 15.43
C THR A 62 2.98 8.81 15.55
N ASP A 63 2.69 9.50 14.43
CA ASP A 63 1.81 10.66 14.44
C ASP A 63 0.37 10.22 14.80
N PRO A 64 -0.41 11.06 15.49
CA PRO A 64 -1.76 10.71 15.87
C PRO A 64 -2.64 10.47 14.64
N TYR A 65 -3.52 9.49 14.75
CA TYR A 65 -4.50 9.23 13.71
C TYR A 65 -5.53 10.37 13.61
N ASP A 66 -6.22 10.47 12.48
CA ASP A 66 -7.20 11.54 12.23
C ASP A 66 -8.35 11.58 13.26
N TRP A 67 -8.66 10.43 13.87
CA TRP A 67 -9.69 10.29 14.91
C TRP A 67 -9.15 10.46 16.33
N GLU A 68 -7.84 10.59 16.52
CA GLU A 68 -7.25 10.85 17.83
C GLU A 68 -7.26 12.35 18.08
N GLU A 69 -7.74 12.76 19.25
CA GLU A 69 -7.61 14.16 19.66
C GLU A 69 -6.11 14.47 19.75
N LYS A 70 -5.66 15.51 19.02
CA LYS A 70 -4.31 16.04 19.19
C LYS A 70 -4.14 16.33 20.67
N SER A 71 -3.26 15.60 21.33
CA SER A 71 -2.98 15.81 22.76
C SER A 71 -2.72 17.31 22.96
N LYS A 72 -3.56 17.92 23.79
CA LYS A 72 -3.59 19.37 24.03
C LYS A 72 -2.23 19.91 24.48
#